data_AF-A0A9D8T435-F1
#
_entry.id   AF-A0A9D8T435-F1
#
_cell.length_a   1.000
_cell.length_b   1.000
_cell.length_c   1.000
_cell.angle_alpha   90.00
_cell.angle_beta   90.00
_cell.angle_gamma   90.00
#
_symmetry.space_group_name_H-M   'P 1'
#
loop_
_entity.id
_entity.type
_entity.pdbx_description
1 polymer ?
#
loop_
_entity_poly.entity_id
_entity_poly.type
_entity_poly.pdbx_seq_one_letter_code
_entity_poly.pdbx_strand_id
1 'polypeptide(L)'
;MNLQPTLLEKRYLDLLARAERHLQENNLETATKEYLAAWNMAEQENGSTILLAELELRLARIMLLQHRPERAEKHIRRAVVFLQKTQSSVDEQLRDLQKIIAEQKAAGQQKERMP
;
A
#
# COMPACT_ATOMS: atom_id res chain seq x y z
N MET A 1 -10.61 6.16 22.01
CA MET A 1 -11.18 4.84 21.63
C MET A 1 -10.03 3.89 21.40
N ASN A 2 -9.91 2.81 22.18
CA ASN A 2 -8.98 1.72 21.86
C ASN A 2 -9.66 0.87 20.78
N LEU A 3 -9.26 1.08 19.53
CA LEU A 3 -9.66 0.22 18.42
C LEU A 3 -8.86 -1.08 18.56
N GLN A 4 -9.49 -2.11 19.14
CA GLN A 4 -8.92 -3.45 19.05
C GLN A 4 -8.92 -3.86 17.58
N PRO A 5 -7.81 -4.39 17.06
CA PRO A 5 -7.77 -4.87 15.69
C PRO A 5 -8.84 -5.94 15.51
N THR A 6 -9.55 -5.86 14.39
CA THR A 6 -10.48 -6.89 13.94
C THR A 6 -9.76 -8.25 13.93
N LEU A 7 -10.52 -9.36 14.04
CA LEU A 7 -9.95 -10.71 13.94
C LEU A 7 -9.08 -10.89 12.68
N LEU A 8 -9.46 -10.17 11.61
CA LEU A 8 -8.76 -10.11 10.34
C LEU A 8 -7.43 -9.34 10.45
N GLU A 9 -7.44 -8.12 10.98
CA GLU A 9 -6.22 -7.33 11.21
C GLU A 9 -5.26 -8.06 12.14
N LYS A 10 -5.76 -8.75 13.17
CA LYS A 10 -4.95 -9.56 14.06
C LYS A 10 -4.25 -10.70 13.32
N ARG A 11 -4.98 -11.45 12.48
CA ARG A 11 -4.41 -12.53 11.65
C ARG A 11 -3.36 -12.00 10.67
N TYR A 12 -3.61 -10.84 10.07
CA TYR A 12 -2.66 -10.19 9.17
C TYR A 12 -1.37 -9.80 9.91
N LEU A 13 -1.48 -9.14 11.07
CA LEU A 13 -0.34 -8.75 11.90
C LEU A 13 0.43 -9.98 12.41
N ASP A 14 -0.27 -11.07 12.74
CA ASP A 14 0.35 -12.33 13.16
C ASP A 14 1.15 -12.99 12.01
N LEU A 15 0.67 -12.91 10.76
CA LEU A 15 1.41 -13.37 9.58
C LEU A 15 2.67 -12.54 9.36
N LEU A 16 2.58 -11.22 9.43
CA LEU A 16 3.72 -10.32 9.31
C LEU A 16 4.77 -10.57 10.39
N ALA A 17 4.35 -10.66 11.66
CA ALA A 17 5.25 -10.89 12.77
C ALA A 17 6.00 -12.23 12.64
N ARG A 18 5.32 -13.28 12.17
CA ARG A 18 5.96 -14.58 11.89
C ARG A 18 6.92 -14.50 10.72
N ALA A 19 6.53 -13.85 9.63
CA ALA A 19 7.38 -13.66 8.46
C ALA A 19 8.69 -12.94 8.82
N GLU A 20 8.60 -11.88 9.64
CA GLU A 20 9.76 -11.13 10.11
C GLU A 20 10.66 -11.94 11.03
N ARG A 21 10.08 -12.71 11.95
CA ARG A 21 10.85 -13.61 12.81
C ARG A 21 11.65 -14.62 11.97
N HIS A 22 10.99 -15.27 11.01
CA HIS A 22 11.69 -16.20 10.13
C HIS A 22 12.74 -15.53 9.25
N LEU A 23 12.53 -14.28 8.85
CA LEU A 23 13.54 -13.51 8.13
C LEU A 23 14.78 -13.25 9.01
N GLN A 24 14.58 -12.86 10.27
CA GLN A 24 15.68 -12.65 11.23
C GLN A 24 16.44 -13.94 11.53
N GLU A 25 15.75 -15.08 11.55
CA GLU A 25 16.34 -16.41 11.70
C GLU A 25 17.01 -16.93 10.41
N ASN A 26 17.07 -16.12 9.34
CA ASN A 26 17.55 -16.51 8.01
C ASN A 26 16.77 -17.71 7.40
N ASN A 27 15.57 -17.98 7.88
CA ASN A 27 14.64 -18.96 7.32
C ASN A 27 13.86 -18.33 6.17
N LEU A 28 14.57 -18.05 5.08
CA LEU A 28 14.07 -17.28 3.94
C LEU A 28 12.87 -17.96 3.24
N GLU A 29 12.83 -19.29 3.20
CA GLU A 29 11.73 -20.02 2.58
C GLU A 29 10.43 -19.83 3.37
N THR A 30 10.50 -19.98 4.70
CA THR A 30 9.32 -19.84 5.56
C THR A 30 8.87 -18.39 5.64
N ALA A 31 9.81 -17.45 5.71
CA ALA A 31 9.51 -16.02 5.60
C ALA A 31 8.77 -15.69 4.30
N THR A 32 9.21 -16.25 3.16
CA THR A 32 8.52 -16.08 1.87
C THR A 32 7.09 -16.59 1.92
N LYS A 33 6.86 -17.78 2.48
CA LYS A 33 5.51 -18.37 2.58
C LYS A 33 4.56 -17.51 3.41
N GLU A 34 5.03 -17.03 4.57
CA GLU A 34 4.23 -16.18 5.46
C GLU A 34 3.94 -14.80 4.82
N TYR A 35 4.91 -14.19 4.12
CA TYR A 35 4.66 -12.95 3.37
C TYR A 35 3.69 -13.13 2.20
N LEU A 36 3.76 -14.24 1.47
CA LEU A 36 2.80 -14.54 0.40
C LEU A 36 1.40 -14.79 0.98
N ALA A 37 1.29 -15.43 2.14
CA ALA A 37 0.02 -15.59 2.83
C ALA A 37 -0.57 -14.23 3.26
N ALA A 38 0.24 -13.34 3.81
CA ALA A 38 -0.16 -11.97 4.14
C ALA A 38 -0.60 -11.18 2.89
N TRP A 39 0.10 -11.36 1.76
CA TRP A 39 -0.24 -10.73 0.48
C TRP A 39 -1.57 -11.23 -0.06
N ASN A 40 -1.79 -12.54 -0.11
CA ASN A 40 -3.06 -13.13 -0.58
C ASN A 40 -4.24 -12.66 0.27
N MET A 41 -4.05 -12.60 1.59
CA MET A 41 -5.06 -12.12 2.52
C MET A 41 -5.37 -10.64 2.29
N ALA A 42 -4.35 -9.80 2.12
CA ALA A 42 -4.53 -8.40 1.80
C ALA A 42 -5.25 -8.20 0.46
N GLU A 43 -4.95 -9.01 -0.57
CA GLU A 43 -5.63 -8.91 -1.86
C GLU A 43 -7.12 -9.31 -1.78
N GLN A 44 -7.42 -10.44 -1.13
CA GLN A 44 -8.79 -10.96 -0.99
C GLN A 44 -9.72 -10.00 -0.22
N GLU A 45 -9.16 -9.28 0.73
CA GLU A 45 -9.90 -8.37 1.61
C GLU A 45 -9.91 -6.92 1.09
N ASN A 46 -9.54 -6.71 -0.19
CA ASN A 46 -9.43 -5.37 -0.80
C ASN A 46 -8.53 -4.42 0.01
N GLY A 47 -7.43 -4.95 0.55
CA GLY A 47 -6.41 -4.17 1.23
C GLY A 47 -5.86 -3.05 0.35
N SER A 48 -5.40 -1.98 0.99
CA SER A 48 -4.92 -0.80 0.26
C SER A 48 -3.77 -1.14 -0.70
N THR A 49 -3.68 -0.40 -1.81
CA THR A 49 -2.56 -0.51 -2.75
C THR A 49 -1.21 -0.26 -2.09
N ILE A 50 -1.15 0.62 -1.09
CA ILE A 50 0.07 0.86 -0.30
C ILE A 50 0.50 -0.41 0.43
N LEU A 51 -0.43 -1.10 1.09
CA LEU A 51 -0.16 -2.34 1.81
C LEU A 51 0.39 -3.43 0.88
N LEU A 52 -0.23 -3.59 -0.28
CA LEU A 52 0.21 -4.54 -1.29
C LEU A 52 1.61 -4.20 -1.82
N ALA A 53 1.91 -2.91 -2.01
CA ALA A 53 3.25 -2.46 -2.40
C ALA A 53 4.31 -2.79 -1.35
N GLU A 54 4.03 -2.55 -0.06
CA GLU A 54 4.96 -2.87 1.03
C GLU A 54 5.29 -4.36 1.09
N LEU A 55 4.28 -5.23 0.94
CA LEU A 55 4.45 -6.68 0.90
C LEU A 55 5.29 -7.13 -0.30
N GLU A 56 5.04 -6.56 -1.49
CA GLU A 56 5.84 -6.81 -2.69
C GLU A 56 7.32 -6.41 -2.46
N LEU A 57 7.59 -5.27 -1.81
CA LEU A 57 8.96 -4.85 -1.49
C LEU A 57 9.66 -5.76 -0.48
N ARG A 58 8.93 -6.28 0.51
CA ARG A 58 9.44 -7.28 1.46
C ARG A 58 9.80 -8.59 0.76
N LEU A 59 8.95 -9.06 -0.15
CA LEU A 59 9.24 -10.23 -0.99
C LEU A 59 10.44 -9.99 -1.91
N ALA A 60 10.57 -8.81 -2.51
CA ALA A 60 11.72 -8.45 -3.32
C ALA A 60 13.03 -8.52 -2.52
N ARG A 61 13.04 -8.01 -1.28
CA ARG A 61 14.20 -8.09 -0.38
C ARG A 61 14.60 -9.54 -0.10
N ILE A 62 13.63 -10.42 0.15
CA ILE A 62 13.93 -11.85 0.36
C ILE A 62 14.50 -12.48 -0.91
N MET A 63 13.96 -12.16 -2.09
CA MET A 63 14.52 -12.66 -3.35
C MET A 63 15.97 -12.21 -3.57
N LEU A 64 16.32 -10.98 -3.17
CA LEU A 64 17.72 -10.51 -3.21
C LEU A 64 18.62 -11.28 -2.23
N LEU A 65 18.15 -11.55 -1.01
CA LEU A 65 18.88 -12.37 -0.03
C LEU A 65 19.06 -13.82 -0.51
N GLN A 66 18.17 -14.32 -1.35
CA GLN A 66 18.28 -15.63 -2.00
C GLN A 66 19.12 -15.61 -3.30
N HIS A 67 19.75 -14.48 -3.65
CA HIS A 67 20.46 -14.28 -4.92
C HIS A 67 19.60 -14.54 -6.17
N ARG A 68 18.34 -14.09 -6.14
CA ARG A 68 17.35 -14.21 -7.24
C ARG A 68 16.91 -12.82 -7.74
N PRO A 69 17.78 -12.04 -8.38
CA PRO A 69 17.51 -10.64 -8.73
C PRO A 69 16.35 -10.48 -9.73
N GLU A 70 16.16 -11.40 -10.67
CA GLU A 70 15.07 -11.34 -11.66
C GLU A 70 13.70 -11.50 -10.99
N ARG A 71 13.63 -12.33 -9.94
CA ARG A 71 12.41 -12.46 -9.12
C ARG A 71 12.19 -11.21 -8.28
N ALA A 72 13.25 -10.65 -7.70
CA ALA A 72 13.17 -9.40 -6.96
C ALA A 72 12.63 -8.26 -7.84
N GLU A 73 13.14 -8.16 -9.08
CA GLU A 73 12.70 -7.16 -10.04
C GLU A 73 11.21 -7.28 -10.38
N LYS A 74 10.69 -8.50 -10.54
CA LYS A 74 9.25 -8.72 -10.75
C LYS A 74 8.41 -8.15 -9.60
N HIS A 75 8.82 -8.40 -8.36
CA HIS A 75 8.15 -7.86 -7.18
C HIS A 75 8.25 -6.33 -7.11
N ILE A 76 9.43 -5.76 -7.39
CA ILE A 76 9.63 -4.30 -7.46
C ILE A 76 8.71 -3.66 -8.50
N ARG A 77 8.63 -4.24 -9.71
CA ARG A 77 7.75 -3.73 -10.78
C ARG A 77 6.28 -3.71 -10.34
N ARG A 78 5.82 -4.74 -9.62
CA ARG A 78 4.45 -4.78 -9.07
C ARG A 78 4.22 -3.72 -7.99
N ALA A 79 5.18 -3.55 -7.08
CA ALA A 79 5.12 -2.50 -6.06
C ALA A 79 5.00 -1.10 -6.71
N VAL A 80 5.79 -0.83 -7.76
CA VAL A 80 5.71 0.42 -8.52
C VAL A 80 4.30 0.65 -9.09
N VAL A 81 3.68 -0.38 -9.68
CA VAL A 81 2.31 -0.26 -10.22
C VAL A 81 1.31 0.10 -9.12
N PHE A 82 1.40 -0.50 -7.93
CA PHE A 82 0.51 -0.17 -6.83
C PHE A 82 0.72 1.26 -6.30
N LEU A 83 1.97 1.70 -6.19
CA LEU A 83 2.29 3.07 -5.76
C LEU A 83 1.82 4.10 -6.79
N GLN A 84 1.97 3.82 -8.09
CA GLN A 84 1.47 4.68 -9.16
C GLN A 84 -0.07 4.81 -9.13
N LYS A 85 -0.80 3.73 -8.88
CA LYS A 85 -2.26 3.79 -8.71
C LYS A 85 -2.66 4.70 -7.55
N THR A 86 -1.93 4.61 -6.45
CA THR A 86 -2.15 5.45 -5.27
C THR A 86 -1.91 6.93 -5.62
N GLN A 87 -0.78 7.23 -6.28
CA GLN A 87 -0.45 8.59 -6.72
C GLN A 87 -1.52 9.17 -7.65
N SER A 88 -1.95 8.41 -8.67
CA SER A 88 -2.98 8.86 -9.61
C SER A 88 -4.30 9.21 -8.93
N SER A 89 -4.70 8.44 -7.91
CA SER A 89 -5.91 8.71 -7.14
C SER A 89 -5.79 10.01 -6.32
N VAL A 90 -4.62 10.24 -5.71
CA VAL A 90 -4.34 11.50 -4.98
C VAL A 90 -4.33 12.69 -5.94
N ASP A 91 -3.72 12.55 -7.12
CA ASP A 91 -3.66 13.62 -8.13
C ASP A 91 -5.05 13.98 -8.68
N GLU A 92 -5.95 13.01 -8.81
CA GLU A 92 -7.35 13.24 -9.17
C GLU A 92 -8.09 14.02 -8.08
N GLN A 93 -8.01 13.59 -6.83
CA GLN A 93 -8.62 14.30 -5.70
C GLN A 93 -8.10 15.73 -5.57
N LEU A 94 -6.79 15.94 -5.79
CA LEU A 94 -6.18 17.26 -5.74
C LEU A 94 -6.74 18.18 -6.84
N ARG A 95 -6.90 17.67 -8.07
CA ARG A 95 -7.49 18.42 -9.18
C ARG A 95 -8.93 18.82 -8.89
N ASP A 96 -9.73 17.92 -8.33
CA ASP A 96 -11.12 18.20 -7.97
C ASP A 96 -11.22 19.28 -6.90
N LEU A 97 -10.41 19.20 -5.85
CA LEU A 97 -10.36 20.23 -4.81
C LEU A 97 -9.90 21.58 -5.34
N GLN A 98 -8.91 21.61 -6.24
CA GLN A 98 -8.46 22.84 -6.90
C GLN A 98 -9.58 23.47 -7.73
N LYS A 99 -10.37 22.67 -8.44
CA LYS A 99 -11.53 23.14 -9.20
C LYS A 99 -12.59 23.75 -8.28
N ILE A 100 -12.93 23.07 -7.17
CA ILE A 100 -13.88 23.59 -6.18
C ILE A 100 -13.41 24.93 -5.62
N ILE A 101 -12.13 25.06 -5.28
CA ILE A 101 -11.55 26.32 -4.78
C ILE A 101 -11.67 27.43 -5.84
N ALA A 102 -11.40 27.13 -7.11
CA ALA A 102 -11.52 28.11 -8.20
C ALA A 102 -12.96 28.59 -8.39
N GLU A 103 -13.95 27.68 -8.36
CA GLU A 103 -15.37 27.99 -8.47
C GLU A 103 -15.86 28.85 -7.30
N GLN A 104 -15.46 28.54 -6.06
CA GLN A 104 -15.82 29.32 -4.89
C GLN A 104 -15.23 30.74 -4.93
N LYS A 105 -13.97 30.89 -5.37
CA LYS A 105 -13.34 32.19 -5.56
C LYS A 105 -14.08 33.04 -6.60
N ALA A 106 -14.47 32.44 -7.73
CA ALA A 106 -15.24 33.13 -8.76
C ALA A 106 -16.63 33.57 -8.26
N ALA A 107 -17.33 32.70 -7.53
CA ALA A 107 -18.65 33.01 -6.97
C ALA A 107 -18.61 34.09 -5.88
N GLY A 108 -17.58 34.09 -5.02
CA GLY A 108 -17.35 35.15 -4.03
C GLY A 108 -17.13 36.51 -4.67
N GLN A 109 -16.32 36.57 -5.73
CA GLN A 109 -16.09 37.80 -6.50
C GLN A 109 -17.32 38.31 -7.25
N GLN A 110 -18.24 37.42 -7.65
CA GLN A 110 -19.52 37.83 -8.25
C GLN A 110 -20.49 38.43 -7.22
N LYS A 111 -20.52 37.90 -5.99
CA LYS A 111 -21.36 38.44 -4.91
C LYS A 111 -20.91 39.81 -4.42
N GLU A 112 -19.61 40.09 -4.40
CA GLU A 112 -19.09 41.43 -4.06
C GLU A 112 -19.34 42.49 -5.16
N ARG A 113 -19.72 42.05 -6.36
CA ARG A 113 -19.99 42.93 -7.51
C ARG A 113 -21.48 43.21 -7.74
N MET A 114 -22.37 42.62 -6.96
CA MET A 114 -23.80 42.93 -6.99
C MET A 114 -24.14 43.87 -5.82
N PRO A 115 -24.48 45.14 -6.09
CA PRO A 115 -24.92 46.12 -5.09
C PRO A 115 -26.32 45.82 -4.53
#